data_AF-A0A0S4VE80-F1
#
_entry.id   AF-A0A0S4VE80-F1
#
_cell.length_a   1.000
_cell.length_b   1.000
_cell.length_c   1.000
_cell.angle_alpha   90.00
_cell.angle_beta   90.00
_cell.angle_gamma   90.00
#
_symmetry.space_group_name_H-M   'P 1'
#
loop_
_entity.id
_entity.type
_entity.pdbx_description
1 polymer ?
#
loop_
_entity_poly.entity_id
_entity_poly.type
_entity_poly.pdbx_seq_one_letter_code
_entity_poly.pdbx_strand_id
1 'polypeptide(L)' 'MRALHSIQHEMMWAALTPAYAKLPDCLKRLRERLKSLPNEKRPGRSCNRVVKSRPSRYSVRYIKRDLN' A
#
# COMPACT_ATOMS: atom_id res chain seq x y z
N MET A 1 3.74 -4.11 2.14
CA MET A 1 3.92 -2.89 2.95
C MET A 1 2.62 -2.30 3.52
N ARG A 2 1.45 -2.32 2.84
CA ARG A 2 0.18 -1.86 3.44
C ARG A 2 -0.43 -2.83 4.46
N ALA A 3 -0.46 -4.14 4.16
CA ALA A 3 -1.09 -5.15 5.03
C ALA A 3 -0.44 -5.25 6.42
N LEU A 4 0.89 -5.26 6.49
CA LEU A 4 1.62 -5.27 7.76
C LEU A 4 1.34 -3.98 8.56
N HIS A 5 1.32 -2.83 7.90
CA HIS A 5 1.02 -1.55 8.55
C HIS A 5 -0.41 -1.48 9.08
N SER A 6 -1.40 -2.02 8.35
CA SER A 6 -2.77 -2.12 8.85
C SER A 6 -2.89 -3.05 10.05
N ILE A 7 -2.15 -4.17 10.07
CA ILE A 7 -2.09 -5.07 11.23
C ILE A 7 -1.51 -4.35 12.44
N GLN A 8 -0.37 -3.66 12.26
CA GLN A 8 0.27 -2.90 13.33
C GLN A 8 -0.64 -1.81 13.90
N HIS A 9 -1.29 -1.04 13.02
CA HIS A 9 -2.21 0.02 13.43
C HIS A 9 -3.39 -0.53 14.25
N GLU A 10 -4.07 -1.59 13.76
CA GLU A 10 -5.19 -2.20 14.48
C GLU A 10 -4.77 -2.87 15.80
N MET A 11 -3.62 -3.53 15.84
CA MET A 11 -3.08 -4.12 17.07
C MET A 11 -2.72 -3.06 18.11
N MET A 12 -2.16 -1.92 17.68
CA MET A 12 -1.86 -0.81 18.57
C MET A 12 -3.13 -0.23 19.21
N TRP A 13 -4.20 -0.05 18.41
CA TRP A 13 -5.50 0.39 18.94
C TRP A 13 -6.14 -0.65 19.86
N ALA A 14 -6.04 -1.94 19.51
CA ALA A 14 -6.56 -3.02 20.35
C ALA A 14 -5.84 -3.09 21.71
N ALA A 15 -4.52 -2.92 21.74
CA ALA A 15 -3.73 -2.91 22.97
C ALA A 15 -4.05 -1.71 23.89
N LEU A 16 -4.41 -0.56 23.30
CA LEU A 16 -4.79 0.65 24.04
C LEU A 16 -6.26 0.66 24.49
N THR A 17 -7.10 -0.27 24.02
CA THR A 17 -8.53 -0.26 24.33
C THR A 17 -8.77 -0.92 25.70
N PRO A 18 -9.23 -0.18 26.74
CA PRO A 18 -9.44 -0.74 28.08
C PRO A 18 -10.67 -1.65 28.21
N ALA A 19 -11.48 -1.76 27.15
CA ALA A 19 -12.70 -2.54 27.13
C ALA A 19 -12.53 -3.83 26.31
N TYR A 20 -12.28 -4.94 26.98
CA TYR A 20 -12.20 -6.28 26.38
C TYR A 20 -13.46 -6.67 25.58
N ALA A 21 -14.62 -6.10 25.91
CA ALA A 21 -15.86 -6.32 25.16
C ALA A 21 -15.81 -5.79 23.72
N LYS A 22 -14.91 -4.84 23.40
CA LYS A 22 -14.79 -4.22 22.07
C LYS A 22 -13.75 -4.92 21.17
N LEU A 23 -12.91 -5.78 21.73
CA LEU A 23 -11.90 -6.55 21.00
C LEU A 23 -12.49 -7.39 19.84
N PRO A 24 -13.61 -8.11 20.02
CA PRO A 24 -14.20 -8.91 18.94
C PRO A 24 -14.55 -8.07 17.70
N ASP A 25 -15.05 -6.85 17.90
CA ASP A 25 -15.43 -5.98 16.80
C ASP A 25 -14.21 -5.37 16.09
N CYS A 26 -13.14 -5.03 16.84
CA CYS A 26 -11.86 -4.64 16.25
C CYS A 26 -11.26 -5.75 15.39
N LEU A 27 -11.31 -7.01 15.86
CA LEU A 27 -10.80 -8.16 15.10
C LEU A 27 -11.63 -8.45 13.84
N LYS A 28 -12.96 -8.31 13.90
CA LYS A 28 -13.83 -8.42 12.70
C LYS A 28 -13.46 -7.36 11.66
N ARG A 29 -13.27 -6.11 12.10
CA ARG A 29 -12.89 -4.98 11.23
C ARG A 29 -11.52 -5.16 10.58
N LEU A 30 -10.54 -5.65 11.34
CA LEU A 30 -9.22 -6.02 10.81
C LEU A 30 -9.33 -7.13 9.75
N ARG A 31 -10.14 -8.17 10.03
CA ARG A 31 -10.37 -9.27 9.08
C ARG A 31 -10.97 -8.76 7.76
N GLU A 32 -11.95 -7.87 7.81
CA GLU A 32 -12.57 -7.28 6.62
C GLU A 32 -11.57 -6.46 5.79
N ARG A 33 -10.76 -5.62 6.44
CA ARG A 33 -9.68 -4.86 5.78
C ARG A 33 -8.63 -5.77 5.13
N LEU A 34 -8.25 -6.86 5.79
CA LEU A 34 -7.30 -7.82 5.23
C LEU A 34 -7.86 -8.59 4.05
N LYS A 35 -9.18 -8.80 3.97
CA LYS A 35 -9.84 -9.37 2.79
C LYS A 35 -9.86 -8.41 1.61
N SER A 36 -10.01 -7.09 1.85
CA SER A 36 -10.08 -6.10 0.76
C SER A 36 -8.72 -5.74 0.18
N LEU A 37 -7.67 -5.68 1.02
CA LEU A 37 -6.31 -5.26 0.64
C LEU A 37 -5.67 -6.02 -0.54
N PRO A 38 -5.81 -7.36 -0.66
CA PRO A 38 -5.31 -8.10 -1.82
C PRO A 38 -6.09 -7.82 -3.11
N ASN A 39 -7.38 -7.48 -2.98
CA ASN A 39 -8.29 -7.28 -4.11
C ASN A 39 -8.21 -5.86 -4.69
N GLU A 40 -7.77 -4.88 -3.89
CA GLU A 40 -7.51 -3.53 -4.37
C GLU A 40 -6.34 -3.54 -5.35
N LYS A 41 -6.64 -3.33 -6.65
CA LYS A 41 -5.61 -3.05 -7.65
C LYS A 41 -4.81 -1.85 -7.17
N ARG A 42 -3.51 -2.07 -6.99
CA ARG A 42 -2.57 -1.03 -6.61
C ARG A 42 -2.72 0.11 -7.62
N PRO A 43 -3.01 1.36 -7.19
CA PRO A 43 -3.13 2.44 -8.13
C PRO A 43 -1.83 2.50 -8.92
N GLY A 44 -1.97 2.26 -10.23
CA GLY A 44 -0.89 2.41 -11.16
C GLY A 44 -0.38 3.84 -11.08
N ARG A 45 0.88 4.05 -11.42
CA ARG A 45 1.41 5.39 -11.41
C ARG A 45 0.83 6.17 -12.59
N SER A 46 0.07 7.23 -12.30
CA SER A 46 -0.53 8.09 -13.34
C SER A 46 0.51 8.93 -14.07
N CYS A 47 1.60 9.29 -13.39
CA CYS A 47 2.67 10.08 -13.96
C CYS A 47 3.83 9.23 -14.47
N ASN A 48 4.32 9.57 -15.66
CA ASN A 48 5.61 9.10 -16.15
C ASN A 48 6.69 9.39 -15.10
N ARG A 49 7.70 8.51 -14.99
CA ARG A 49 8.83 8.73 -14.09
C ARG A 49 9.69 9.88 -14.60
N VAL A 50 9.32 11.11 -14.22
CA VAL A 50 10.20 12.26 -14.24
C VAL A 50 11.26 12.00 -13.17
N VAL A 51 12.46 11.62 -13.62
CA VAL A 51 13.62 11.46 -12.74
C VAL A 51 14.23 12.84 -12.59
N LYS A 52 14.50 13.29 -11.37
CA LYS A 52 15.15 14.59 -11.09
C LYS A 52 16.55 14.69 -11.72
N SER A 53 17.18 13.56 -12.01
CA SER A 53 18.49 13.45 -12.65
C SER A 53 18.43 12.47 -13.83
N ARG A 54 19.26 12.72 -14.85
CA ARG A 54 19.41 11.75 -15.94
C ARG A 54 20.04 10.47 -15.40
N PRO A 55 19.65 9.27 -15.91
CA PRO A 55 20.29 8.03 -15.50
C PRO A 55 21.81 8.11 -15.75
N SER A 56 22.61 8.02 -14.68
CA SER A 56 24.08 8.14 -14.75
C SER A 56 24.74 7.03 -15.58
N ARG A 57 24.11 5.85 -15.66
CA ARG A 57 24.67 4.67 -16.35
C ARG A 57 24.33 4.61 -17.86
N TYR A 58 23.25 5.25 -18.29
CA TYR A 58 22.82 5.24 -19.70
C TYR A 58 22.29 6.63 -20.08
N SER A 59 22.97 7.33 -20.98
CA SER A 59 22.65 8.72 -21.38
C SER A 59 21.24 8.88 -21.99
N VAL A 60 20.69 7.80 -22.54
CA VAL A 60 19.35 7.71 -23.15
C VAL A 60 18.67 6.42 -22.70
N ARG A 61 17.41 6.51 -22.28
CA ARG A 61 16.54 5.33 -22.16
C ARG A 61 15.99 5.03 -23.55
N TYR A 62 16.39 3.92 -24.17
CA TYR A 62 15.68 3.36 -25.32
C TYR A 62 14.33 2.81 -24.84
N ILE A 63 13.35 3.69 -24.72
CA ILE A 63 11.96 3.27 -24.63
C ILE A 63 11.56 3.02 -26.08
N LYS A 64 11.41 1.75 -26.48
CA LYS A 64 10.72 1.42 -27.74
C LYS A 64 9.29 1.97 -27.61
N ARG A 65 9.05 3.18 -28.10
CA ARG A 65 7.71 3.69 -28.37
C ARG A 65 7.55 3.68 -29.87
N ASP A 66 6.52 3.01 -30.32
CA ASP A 66 5.98 3.22 -31.66
C ASP A 66 5.43 4.65 -31.68
N LEU A 67 5.91 5.44 -32.63
CA LEU A 67 5.46 6.80 -32.89
C LEU A 67 4.54 6.73 -34.12
N ASN A 68 3.31 6.25 -33.90
CA ASN A 68 2.19 6.42 -34.82
C ASN A 68 1.00 6.97 -34.04
#